data_AF-A0AA38CY41-F1
#
_entry.id   AF-A0AA38CY41-F1
#
_cell.length_a   1.000
_cell.length_b   1.000
_cell.length_c   1.000
_cell.angle_alpha   90.00
_cell.angle_beta   90.00
_cell.angle_gamma   90.00
#
_symmetry.space_group_name_H-M   'P 1'
#
loop_
_entity.id
_entity.type
_entity.pdbx_description
1 polymer ?
#
loop_
_entity_poly.entity_id
_entity_poly.type
_entity_poly.pdbx_seq_one_letter_code
_entity_poly.pdbx_strand_id
1 'polypeptide(L)'
;TPGNPCDMGILSHSSAGNGMFFFRNFGWSRMFLDHWWNATSFICPPGQSKSGENDALKHLIKTRPQDDKKHVRIPRMQCVFNSNMWSPSWKSSHRLMTLTKTVWQGVYAKGDFMVHLAGLNDKRKWVRKILRELEEEKGMFKNRIMRDISMIRF
;
A
#
# COMPACT_ATOMS: atom_id res chain seq x y z
N THR A 1 17.52 8.46 -19.79
CA THR A 1 18.14 9.58 -19.04
C THR A 1 18.07 9.27 -17.56
N PRO A 2 19.16 9.47 -16.79
CA PRO A 2 19.15 9.22 -15.35
C PRO A 2 18.14 10.16 -14.69
N GLY A 3 17.32 9.61 -13.79
CA GLY A 3 16.15 10.28 -13.22
C GLY A 3 16.50 11.59 -12.53
N ASN A 4 15.72 12.63 -12.82
CA ASN A 4 15.88 13.93 -12.19
C ASN A 4 15.76 13.77 -10.66
N PRO A 5 16.73 14.28 -9.87
CA PRO A 5 16.77 14.08 -8.42
C PRO A 5 15.76 14.95 -7.65
N CYS A 6 14.61 15.32 -8.24
CA CYS A 6 13.60 16.21 -7.64
C CYS A 6 12.24 15.54 -7.37
N ASP A 7 12.15 14.24 -7.62
CA ASP A 7 10.88 13.51 -7.60
C ASP A 7 10.54 13.05 -6.16
N MET A 8 9.38 13.45 -5.64
CA MET A 8 8.75 12.81 -4.47
C MET A 8 7.86 11.65 -4.92
N GLY A 9 7.84 10.57 -4.14
CA GLY A 9 6.93 9.44 -4.31
C GLY A 9 5.79 9.44 -3.30
N ILE A 10 4.62 9.99 -3.67
CA ILE A 10 3.40 9.75 -2.91
C ILE A 10 2.81 8.41 -3.38
N LEU A 11 3.04 7.36 -2.60
CA LEU A 11 2.48 6.03 -2.79
C LEU A 11 0.98 5.95 -2.42
N SER A 12 0.12 6.72 -3.09
CA SER A 12 -1.32 6.63 -2.87
C SER A 12 -1.97 5.70 -3.89
N HIS A 13 -2.67 4.66 -3.43
CA HIS A 13 -3.57 3.91 -4.30
C HIS A 13 -4.92 4.64 -4.42
N SER A 14 -5.39 4.79 -5.66
CA SER A 14 -6.64 5.46 -6.00
C SER A 14 -7.92 4.78 -5.49
N SER A 15 -7.87 3.55 -4.95
CA SER A 15 -9.10 2.88 -4.44
C SER A 15 -9.03 2.22 -3.07
N ALA A 16 -7.87 2.18 -2.40
CA ALA A 16 -7.77 1.54 -1.08
C ALA A 16 -6.68 2.20 -0.22
N GLY A 17 -7.09 3.22 0.54
CA GLY A 17 -6.43 3.68 1.76
C GLY A 17 -5.09 4.40 1.59
N ASN A 18 -4.99 5.51 2.30
CA ASN A 18 -3.78 6.27 2.52
C ASN A 18 -2.84 5.61 3.55
N GLY A 19 -2.50 4.33 3.34
CA GLY A 19 -1.76 3.55 4.33
C GLY A 19 -0.28 3.87 4.45
N MET A 20 0.35 4.32 3.37
CA MET A 20 1.78 4.59 3.38
C MET A 20 2.20 5.60 2.31
N PHE A 21 3.14 6.47 2.68
CA PHE A 21 3.69 7.52 1.83
C PHE A 21 5.17 7.73 2.12
N PHE A 22 5.89 8.23 1.13
CA PHE A 22 7.23 8.77 1.34
C PHE A 22 7.23 10.26 1.03
N PHE A 23 7.59 11.05 2.04
CA PHE A 23 7.84 12.47 1.87
C PHE A 23 9.34 12.72 1.96
N ARG A 24 9.92 13.29 0.91
CA ARG A 24 11.28 13.81 1.00
C ARG A 24 11.27 15.05 1.89
N ASN A 25 12.24 15.22 2.78
CA ASN A 25 12.32 16.42 3.60
C ASN A 25 12.83 17.62 2.78
N PHE A 26 11.91 18.38 2.16
CA PHE A 26 12.21 19.65 1.47
C PHE A 26 11.00 20.59 1.49
N GLY A 27 11.20 21.84 1.04
CA GLY A 27 10.22 22.92 1.17
C GLY A 27 8.83 22.57 0.62
N TRP A 28 8.76 21.99 -0.58
CA TRP A 28 7.48 21.62 -1.19
C TRP A 28 6.73 20.58 -0.34
N SER A 29 7.41 19.58 0.20
CA SER A 29 6.77 18.56 1.05
C SER A 29 6.17 19.15 2.30
N ARG A 30 6.87 20.09 2.94
CA ARG A 30 6.38 20.74 4.16
C ARG A 30 5.13 21.57 3.86
N MET A 31 5.16 22.35 2.78
CA MET A 31 3.99 23.09 2.30
C MET A 31 2.83 22.17 1.91
N PHE A 32 3.11 21.04 1.26
CA PHE A 32 2.11 20.06 0.91
C PHE A 32 1.46 19.41 2.14
N LEU A 33 2.28 19.01 3.12
CA LEU A 33 1.82 18.46 4.38
C LEU A 33 0.98 19.47 5.17
N ASP A 34 1.37 20.74 5.17
CA ASP A 34 0.60 21.81 5.81
C ASP A 34 -0.77 22.00 5.15
N HIS A 35 -0.84 22.07 3.82
CA HIS A 35 -2.12 22.13 3.11
C HIS A 35 -3.00 20.90 3.37
N TRP A 36 -2.38 19.71 3.46
CA TRP A 36 -3.12 18.49 3.73
C TRP A 36 -3.65 18.44 5.16
N TRP A 37 -2.84 18.84 6.15
CA TRP A 37 -3.26 18.97 7.54
C TRP A 37 -4.42 19.96 7.71
N ASN A 38 -4.37 21.08 6.99
CA ASN A 38 -5.37 22.14 7.06
C ASN A 38 -6.64 21.85 6.20
N ALA A 39 -6.74 20.70 5.54
CA ALA A 39 -7.90 20.30 4.74
C ALA A 39 -9.09 19.81 5.60
N THR A 40 -9.51 20.65 6.56
CA THR A 40 -10.50 20.30 7.60
C THR A 40 -11.90 20.04 7.06
N SER A 41 -12.22 20.55 5.86
CA SER A 41 -13.50 20.29 5.18
C SER A 41 -13.73 18.80 4.85
N PHE A 42 -12.68 17.99 4.91
CA PHE A 42 -12.74 16.54 4.65
C PHE A 42 -12.88 15.72 5.94
N ILE A 43 -12.91 16.34 7.12
CA ILE A 43 -13.10 15.63 8.39
C ILE A 43 -14.48 14.98 8.38
N CYS A 44 -14.53 13.66 8.49
CA CYS A 44 -15.77 12.92 8.59
C CYS A 44 -16.27 12.90 10.04
N PRO A 45 -17.60 12.95 10.26
CA PRO A 45 -18.17 12.74 11.59
C PRO A 45 -17.76 11.38 12.17
N PRO A 46 -17.69 11.27 13.51
CA PRO A 46 -17.47 9.98 14.18
C PRO A 46 -18.47 8.92 13.71
N GLY A 47 -18.00 7.68 13.55
CA GLY A 47 -18.84 6.54 13.13
C GLY A 47 -18.92 6.32 11.61
N GLN A 48 -18.39 7.21 10.77
CA GLN A 48 -18.23 6.92 9.35
C GLN A 48 -17.01 6.01 9.10
N SER A 49 -17.19 5.01 8.24
CA SER A 49 -16.15 4.04 7.85
C SER A 49 -15.29 4.50 6.67
N LYS A 50 -15.34 5.80 6.32
CA LYS A 50 -14.58 6.43 5.24
C LYS A 50 -13.46 7.29 5.80
N SER A 51 -12.28 7.21 5.20
CA SER A 51 -11.10 7.98 5.60
C SER A 51 -11.12 9.37 4.93
N GLY A 52 -11.44 10.40 5.71
CA GLY A 52 -11.48 11.79 5.25
C GLY A 52 -10.13 12.33 4.78
N GLU A 53 -9.05 11.97 5.50
CA GLU A 53 -7.66 12.27 5.12
C GLU A 53 -7.30 11.73 3.72
N ASN A 54 -7.87 10.57 3.34
CA ASN A 54 -7.66 9.95 2.03
C ASN A 54 -8.39 10.67 0.91
N ASP A 55 -9.59 11.15 1.19
CA ASP A 55 -10.32 11.99 0.24
C ASP A 55 -9.64 13.35 0.07
N ALA A 56 -9.18 13.96 1.17
CA ALA A 56 -8.41 15.21 1.14
C ALA A 56 -7.15 15.07 0.28
N LEU A 57 -6.36 14.00 0.49
CA LEU A 57 -5.13 13.78 -0.28
C LEU A 57 -5.41 13.64 -1.77
N LYS A 58 -6.40 12.82 -2.14
CA LYS A 58 -6.80 12.63 -3.54
C LYS A 58 -7.29 13.92 -4.17
N HIS A 59 -8.05 14.70 -3.42
CA HIS A 59 -8.52 16.00 -3.87
C HIS A 59 -7.34 16.93 -4.15
N LEU A 60 -6.43 17.11 -3.17
CA LEU A 60 -5.26 17.98 -3.30
C LEU A 60 -4.36 17.57 -4.47
N ILE A 61 -4.09 16.27 -4.66
CA ILE A 61 -3.29 15.81 -5.81
C ILE A 61 -3.99 16.11 -7.14
N LYS A 62 -5.33 15.94 -7.20
CA LYS A 62 -6.11 16.15 -8.41
C LYS A 62 -6.19 17.63 -8.80
N THR A 63 -6.35 18.52 -7.82
CA THR A 63 -6.57 19.96 -8.05
C THR A 63 -5.28 20.78 -8.11
N ARG A 64 -4.12 20.20 -7.82
CA ARG A 64 -2.82 20.87 -7.92
C ARG A 64 -2.49 21.32 -9.37
N PRO A 65 -1.78 22.46 -9.52
CA PRO A 65 -1.23 22.90 -10.81
C PRO A 65 -0.36 21.83 -11.47
N GLN A 66 -0.26 21.84 -12.80
CA GLN A 66 0.55 20.85 -13.54
C GLN A 66 2.02 20.86 -13.14
N ASP A 67 2.58 22.05 -12.89
CA ASP A 67 3.97 22.21 -12.45
C ASP A 67 4.24 21.57 -11.10
N ASP A 68 3.23 21.43 -10.24
CA ASP A 68 3.34 20.77 -8.95
C ASP A 68 3.25 19.25 -9.05
N LYS A 69 2.63 18.71 -10.11
CA LYS A 69 2.46 17.27 -10.28
C LYS A 69 3.77 16.53 -10.51
N LYS A 70 4.82 17.23 -10.96
CA LYS A 70 6.17 16.65 -11.07
C LYS A 70 6.73 16.14 -9.74
N HIS A 71 6.25 16.70 -8.63
CA HIS A 71 6.63 16.27 -7.28
C HIS A 71 5.81 15.08 -6.77
N VAL A 72 4.85 14.57 -7.53
CA VAL A 72 3.97 13.46 -7.10
C VAL A 72 4.17 12.26 -8.01
N ARG A 73 4.79 11.19 -7.48
CA ARG A 73 4.85 9.88 -8.14
C ARG A 73 3.95 8.87 -7.45
N ILE A 74 2.93 8.40 -8.16
CA ILE A 74 2.15 7.21 -7.82
C ILE A 74 2.75 6.04 -8.60
N PRO A 75 3.29 4.99 -7.96
CA PRO A 75 3.87 3.87 -8.70
C PRO A 75 2.78 3.13 -9.47
N ARG A 76 3.18 2.48 -10.55
CA ARG A 76 2.28 1.62 -11.33
C ARG A 76 2.07 0.24 -10.69
N MET A 77 3.00 -0.22 -9.87
CA MET A 77 2.97 -1.54 -9.25
C MET A 77 2.78 -1.37 -7.75
N GLN A 78 1.63 -1.82 -7.23
CA GLN A 78 1.25 -1.68 -5.82
C GLN A 78 2.00 -2.67 -4.92
N CYS A 79 2.57 -3.71 -5.52
CA CYS A 79 3.12 -4.94 -4.96
C CYS A 79 4.42 -4.79 -4.16
N VAL A 80 4.65 -3.65 -3.52
CA VAL A 80 5.85 -3.53 -2.66
C VAL A 80 5.46 -2.83 -1.38
N PHE A 81 4.72 -1.73 -1.45
CA PHE A 81 4.66 -0.81 -0.32
C PHE A 81 3.25 -0.59 0.25
N ASN A 82 2.16 -1.00 -0.39
CA ASN A 82 0.81 -0.79 0.18
C ASN A 82 -0.17 -1.85 -0.31
N SER A 83 0.24 -3.11 -0.27
CA SER A 83 -0.55 -4.18 -0.81
C SER A 83 -1.68 -4.55 0.13
N ASN A 84 -2.90 -4.60 -0.39
CA ASN A 84 -4.07 -4.92 0.41
C ASN A 84 -4.23 -6.43 0.53
N MET A 85 -4.45 -6.89 1.74
CA MET A 85 -4.84 -8.28 1.93
C MET A 85 -6.28 -8.47 1.42
N TRP A 86 -6.45 -9.25 0.36
CA TRP A 86 -7.78 -9.60 -0.13
C TRP A 86 -8.37 -10.73 0.73
N SER A 87 -9.63 -10.56 1.13
CA SER A 87 -10.41 -11.60 1.80
C SER A 87 -11.78 -11.72 1.14
N PRO A 88 -12.32 -12.94 0.96
CA PRO A 88 -13.65 -13.12 0.41
C PRO A 88 -14.72 -12.55 1.36
N SER A 89 -15.53 -11.62 0.86
CA SER A 89 -16.67 -10.99 1.56
C SER A 89 -17.62 -10.42 0.50
N TRP A 90 -18.89 -10.19 0.83
CA TRP A 90 -19.84 -9.61 -0.12
C TRP A 90 -19.32 -8.27 -0.72
N LYS A 91 -18.74 -7.42 0.14
CA LYS A 91 -18.17 -6.12 -0.24
C LYS A 91 -16.94 -6.26 -1.14
N SER A 92 -16.06 -7.22 -0.87
CA SER A 92 -14.85 -7.45 -1.67
C SER A 92 -15.15 -8.17 -2.99
N SER A 93 -16.15 -9.06 -3.02
CA SER A 93 -16.65 -9.70 -4.24
C SER A 93 -17.31 -8.68 -5.17
N HIS A 94 -18.16 -7.80 -4.64
CA HIS A 94 -18.73 -6.70 -5.43
C HIS A 94 -17.65 -5.78 -6.01
N ARG A 95 -16.63 -5.42 -5.20
CA ARG A 95 -15.46 -4.64 -5.69
C ARG A 95 -14.65 -5.40 -6.74
N LEU A 96 -14.47 -6.72 -6.58
CA LEU A 96 -13.75 -7.54 -7.56
C LEU A 96 -14.48 -7.56 -8.90
N MET A 97 -15.82 -7.60 -8.90
CA MET A 97 -16.62 -7.57 -10.13
C MET A 97 -16.66 -6.19 -10.79
N THR A 98 -16.74 -5.11 -9.99
CA THR A 98 -16.88 -3.74 -10.51
C THR A 98 -15.56 -3.04 -10.81
N LEU A 99 -14.47 -3.44 -10.14
CA LEU A 99 -13.15 -2.80 -10.21
C LEU A 99 -12.03 -3.85 -10.34
N THR A 100 -12.26 -4.89 -11.15
CA THR A 100 -11.39 -6.08 -11.27
C THR A 100 -9.92 -5.74 -11.45
N LYS A 101 -9.59 -4.89 -12.43
CA LYS A 101 -8.21 -4.48 -12.72
C LYS A 101 -7.55 -3.80 -11.52
N THR A 102 -8.28 -2.92 -10.85
CA THR A 102 -7.80 -2.17 -9.69
C THR A 102 -7.61 -3.04 -8.46
N VAL A 103 -8.49 -4.04 -8.27
CA VAL A 103 -8.35 -5.02 -7.18
C VAL A 103 -7.11 -5.87 -7.41
N TRP A 104 -6.97 -6.52 -8.57
CA TRP A 104 -5.85 -7.40 -8.85
C TRP A 104 -4.49 -6.70 -8.85
N GLN A 105 -4.43 -5.44 -9.26
CA GLN A 105 -3.20 -4.65 -9.18
C GLN A 105 -2.77 -4.33 -7.74
N GLY A 106 -3.66 -4.49 -6.76
CA GLY A 106 -3.46 -4.08 -5.37
C GLY A 106 -3.57 -5.15 -4.31
N VAL A 107 -3.81 -6.40 -4.72
CA VAL A 107 -3.80 -7.53 -3.79
C VAL A 107 -2.35 -7.86 -3.44
N TYR A 108 -2.13 -8.16 -2.17
CA TYR A 108 -0.89 -8.75 -1.67
C TYR A 108 -0.42 -9.91 -2.56
N ALA A 109 0.80 -9.77 -3.07
CA ALA A 109 1.56 -10.84 -3.66
C ALA A 109 2.74 -11.20 -2.76
N LYS A 110 3.19 -12.45 -2.87
CA LYS A 110 4.36 -12.90 -2.14
C LYS A 110 5.60 -12.16 -2.65
N GLY A 111 6.37 -11.59 -1.72
CA GLY A 111 7.54 -10.73 -2.03
C GLY A 111 7.27 -9.24 -1.87
N ASP A 112 6.03 -8.84 -1.61
CA ASP A 112 5.68 -7.47 -1.28
C ASP A 112 6.35 -7.06 0.05
N PHE A 113 6.94 -5.86 0.11
CA PHE A 113 7.63 -5.36 1.29
C PHE A 113 6.70 -5.03 2.47
N MET A 114 5.46 -4.58 2.20
CA MET A 114 4.47 -4.28 3.24
C MET A 114 3.04 -4.69 2.85
N VAL A 115 2.37 -5.36 3.79
CA VAL A 115 0.95 -5.72 3.70
C VAL A 115 0.12 -4.76 4.55
N HIS A 116 -0.82 -4.06 3.92
CA HIS A 116 -1.77 -3.20 4.59
C HIS A 116 -3.05 -3.97 4.92
N LEU A 117 -3.34 -4.13 6.22
CA LEU A 117 -4.52 -4.83 6.73
C LEU A 117 -5.75 -3.90 6.87
N ALA A 118 -5.93 -2.96 5.94
CA ALA A 118 -7.04 -2.02 5.95
C ALA A 118 -8.39 -2.73 5.76
N GLY A 119 -9.37 -2.38 6.60
CA GLY A 119 -10.73 -2.91 6.49
C GLY A 119 -10.89 -4.39 6.88
N LEU A 120 -9.84 -5.03 7.39
CA LEU A 120 -9.93 -6.37 7.97
C LEU A 120 -10.34 -6.30 9.45
N ASN A 121 -11.31 -7.14 9.80
CA ASN A 121 -11.65 -7.42 11.19
C ASN A 121 -10.58 -8.35 11.80
N ASP A 122 -10.33 -8.21 13.10
CA ASP A 122 -9.35 -9.01 13.84
C ASP A 122 -7.96 -9.03 13.18
N LYS A 123 -7.33 -7.85 13.12
CA LYS A 123 -5.97 -7.68 12.59
C LYS A 123 -4.95 -8.62 13.23
N ARG A 124 -5.13 -8.98 14.52
CA ARG A 124 -4.23 -9.90 15.25
C ARG A 124 -4.27 -11.31 14.67
N LYS A 125 -5.45 -11.82 14.29
CA LYS A 125 -5.57 -13.11 13.62
C LYS A 125 -4.85 -13.13 12.28
N TRP A 126 -5.01 -12.06 11.49
CA TRP A 126 -4.35 -11.93 10.19
C TRP A 126 -2.83 -11.86 10.30
N VAL A 127 -2.30 -11.05 11.22
CA VAL A 127 -0.86 -10.99 11.48
C VAL A 127 -0.32 -12.37 11.87
N ARG A 128 -0.97 -13.07 12.80
CA ARG A 128 -0.54 -14.43 13.21
C ARG A 128 -0.54 -15.42 12.05
N LYS A 129 -1.55 -15.36 11.18
CA LYS A 129 -1.63 -16.21 9.98
C LYS A 129 -0.45 -15.95 9.04
N ILE A 130 -0.19 -14.68 8.72
CA ILE A 130 0.91 -14.29 7.82
C ILE A 130 2.27 -14.70 8.39
N LEU A 131 2.50 -14.45 9.69
CA LEU A 131 3.76 -14.81 10.34
C LEU A 131 4.01 -16.32 10.31
N ARG A 132 2.98 -17.13 10.56
CA ARG A 132 3.07 -18.59 10.49
C ARG A 132 3.40 -19.07 9.07
N GLU A 133 2.74 -18.53 8.05
CA GLU A 133 3.02 -18.87 6.65
C GLU A 133 4.48 -18.55 6.26
N LEU A 134 5.01 -17.41 6.72
CA LEU A 134 6.41 -17.04 6.49
C LEU A 134 7.41 -17.96 7.20
N GLU A 135 7.06 -18.44 8.40
CA GLU A 135 7.91 -19.33 9.19
C GLU A 135 7.93 -20.76 8.65
N GLU A 136 6.76 -21.30 8.26
CA GLU A 136 6.63 -22.59 7.59
C GLU A 136 7.44 -22.63 6.29
N GLU A 137 7.42 -21.54 5.52
CA GLU A 137 8.19 -21.43 4.29
C GLU A 137 9.71 -21.41 4.54
N LYS A 138 10.17 -20.63 5.53
CA LYS A 138 11.58 -20.62 5.93
C LYS A 138 12.04 -22.02 6.36
N GLY A 139 11.19 -22.74 7.10
CA GLY A 139 11.43 -24.13 7.49
C GLY A 139 11.56 -25.06 6.28
N MET A 140 10.63 -24.97 5.32
CA MET A 140 10.70 -25.77 4.09
C MET A 140 11.95 -25.46 3.25
N PHE A 141 12.32 -24.19 3.12
CA PHE A 141 13.51 -23.78 2.38
C PHE A 141 14.79 -24.32 3.02
N LYS A 142 14.91 -24.20 4.35
CA LYS A 142 16.04 -24.77 5.11
C LYS A 142 16.12 -26.29 4.96
N ASN A 143 14.98 -26.98 5.03
CA ASN A 143 14.91 -28.43 4.85
C ASN A 143 15.31 -28.86 3.44
N ARG A 144 14.94 -28.08 2.42
CA ARG A 144 15.34 -28.32 1.02
C ARG A 144 16.86 -28.17 0.85
N ILE A 145 17.44 -27.08 1.34
CA ILE A 145 18.91 -26.87 1.30
C ILE A 145 19.63 -28.02 2.00
N MET A 146 19.17 -28.43 3.20
CA MET A 146 19.80 -29.52 3.95
C MET A 146 19.76 -30.85 3.18
N ARG A 147 18.65 -31.16 2.49
CA ARG A 147 18.58 -32.35 1.61
C ARG A 147 19.51 -32.25 0.41
N ASP A 148 19.54 -31.09 -0.24
CA ASP A 148 20.37 -30.89 -1.43
C ASP A 148 21.86 -31.00 -1.08
N ILE A 149 22.28 -30.44 0.07
CA ILE A 149 23.65 -30.60 0.61
C ILE A 149 23.93 -32.06 0.97
N SER A 150 22.98 -32.79 1.58
CA SER A 150 23.19 -34.19 1.96
C SER A 150 23.22 -35.15 0.76
N MET A 151 22.79 -34.71 -0.43
CA MET A 151 22.87 -35.46 -1.68
C MET A 151 24.15 -35.20 -2.47
N ILE A 152 24.93 -34.16 -2.12
CA ILE A 152 26.27 -33.95 -2.66
C ILE A 152 27.21 -34.93 -1.96
N ARG A 153 27.50 -36.07 -2.62
CA ARG A 153 28.55 -37.00 -2.20
C ARG A 153 29.90 -36.43 -2.63
N PHE A 154 30.78 -36.18 -1.65
CA PHE A 154 32.21 -35.99 -1.87
C PHE A 154 32.90 -37.34 -2.12
#